data_AF-A0A7S2IC74-F1
#
_entry.id   AF-A0A7S2IC74-F1
#
_cell.length_a   1.000
_cell.length_b   1.000
_cell.length_c   1.000
_cell.angle_alpha   90.00
_cell.angle_beta   90.00
_cell.angle_gamma   90.00
#
_symmetry.space_group_name_H-M   'P 1'
#
loop_
_entity.id
_entity.type
_entity.pdbx_description
1 polymer ?
#
loop_
_entity_poly.entity_id
_entity_poly.type
_entity_poly.pdbx_seq_one_letter_code
_entity_poly.pdbx_strand_id
1 'polypeptide(L)'
;MGGRLPVQGLLQHDQPRPMSSPSRAAKGALALLACAAAATGAAAQPELEAAPRRLSTSTTCRFALDGMVTDVNWRRVHNASSRWCRIRFENQMAQCCSISNFPQGTADQCDESKCVADCQHTHMAALCPSFGQACLVRRNPFTRTGPFADIRLSDGPLLQVLETFCVPSDCNNGPDRDALMQWYNVRYRADRSGWQANYDQAVLECDSGILVIILATIACIAILILCVPVLWFICVAPKERGRTLVSQAEMNADNSDAVEPLDAKSTRDQFMGTGQQTLY
;
A
#
# COMPACT_ATOMS: atom_id res chain seq x y z
N MET A 1 -11.46 -52.63 5.10
CA MET A 1 -11.08 -52.61 3.67
C MET A 1 -10.88 -51.15 3.28
N GLY A 2 -9.71 -50.53 3.29
CA GLY A 2 -8.35 -51.05 3.14
C GLY A 2 -7.79 -50.75 1.74
N GLY A 3 -7.90 -49.52 1.25
CA GLY A 3 -7.38 -49.10 -0.05
C GLY A 3 -6.49 -47.87 0.06
N ARG A 4 -5.19 -48.08 0.28
CA ARG A 4 -4.14 -47.05 0.10
C ARG A 4 -3.77 -47.04 -1.38
N LEU A 5 -3.87 -45.87 -2.02
CA LEU A 5 -3.26 -45.62 -3.33
C LEU A 5 -1.93 -44.85 -3.14
N PRO A 6 -0.91 -45.14 -3.96
CA PRO A 6 0.45 -44.67 -3.75
C PRO A 6 0.68 -43.24 -4.24
N VAL A 7 1.57 -42.57 -3.50
CA VAL A 7 2.31 -41.36 -3.83
C VAL A 7 3.31 -41.65 -4.94
N GLN A 8 3.34 -40.84 -6.01
CA GLN A 8 4.51 -40.62 -6.88
C GLN A 8 4.24 -39.49 -7.87
N GLY A 9 5.17 -38.56 -8.03
CA GLY A 9 5.18 -37.70 -9.23
C GLY A 9 5.81 -36.32 -9.10
N LEU A 10 7.14 -36.29 -9.10
CA LEU A 10 7.99 -35.27 -9.74
C LEU A 10 7.85 -33.79 -9.37
N LEU A 11 8.76 -33.40 -8.47
CA LEU A 11 9.48 -32.13 -8.50
C LEU A 11 10.02 -31.84 -9.91
N GLN A 12 9.63 -30.69 -10.47
CA GLN A 12 10.35 -30.07 -11.56
C GLN A 12 10.59 -28.59 -11.20
N HIS A 13 11.80 -28.35 -10.69
CA HIS A 13 12.38 -27.02 -10.54
C HIS A 13 12.66 -26.46 -11.92
N ASP A 14 11.84 -25.53 -12.38
CA ASP A 14 12.22 -24.62 -13.47
C ASP A 14 12.73 -23.31 -12.84
N GLN A 15 14.04 -23.11 -12.89
CA GLN A 15 14.66 -21.82 -12.60
C GLN A 15 14.63 -20.94 -13.86
N PRO A 16 13.98 -19.76 -13.84
CA PRO A 16 14.18 -18.78 -14.89
C PRO A 16 15.52 -18.04 -14.72
N ARG A 17 16.19 -17.90 -15.86
CA ARG A 17 17.55 -17.40 -16.09
C ARG A 17 17.72 -15.91 -15.71
N PRO A 18 18.92 -15.48 -15.30
CA PRO A 18 19.24 -14.06 -15.12
C PRO A 18 19.26 -13.34 -16.47
N MET A 19 18.34 -12.40 -16.69
CA MET A 19 18.42 -11.48 -17.83
C MET A 19 19.36 -10.32 -17.49
N SER A 20 20.36 -10.20 -18.36
CA SER A 20 21.43 -9.24 -18.39
C SER A 20 20.96 -7.79 -18.49
N SER A 21 21.59 -6.96 -17.66
CA SER A 21 21.55 -5.51 -17.63
C SER A 21 22.18 -4.88 -18.90
N PRO A 22 21.54 -3.89 -19.53
CA PRO A 22 22.23 -2.90 -20.34
C PRO A 22 22.62 -1.68 -19.50
N SER A 23 23.93 -1.44 -19.43
CA SER A 23 24.55 -0.22 -18.91
C SER A 23 24.61 0.90 -19.96
N ARG A 24 24.84 2.13 -19.44
CA ARG A 24 25.23 3.40 -20.11
C ARG A 24 24.06 4.20 -20.69
N ALA A 25 23.73 5.38 -20.17
CA ALA A 25 24.49 6.63 -19.97
C ALA A 25 23.98 7.65 -20.99
N ALA A 26 23.26 8.65 -20.49
CA ALA A 26 23.21 9.98 -21.10
C ALA A 26 23.00 10.99 -19.99
N LYS A 27 24.11 11.63 -19.60
CA LYS A 27 24.10 12.93 -18.90
C LYS A 27 23.63 13.97 -19.92
N GLY A 28 22.66 14.78 -19.56
CA GLY A 28 22.17 15.84 -20.44
C GLY A 28 21.26 16.82 -19.72
N ALA A 29 21.88 17.88 -19.22
CA ALA A 29 21.37 19.24 -19.08
C ALA A 29 20.06 19.50 -18.31
N LEU A 30 20.27 20.13 -17.15
CA LEU A 30 19.54 21.30 -16.66
C LEU A 30 18.57 21.94 -17.68
N ALA A 31 17.28 21.92 -17.35
CA ALA A 31 16.35 22.97 -17.74
C ALA A 31 15.56 23.38 -16.49
N LEU A 32 15.92 24.56 -15.99
CA LEU A 32 15.30 25.23 -14.86
C LEU A 32 13.82 25.53 -15.15
N LEU A 33 12.98 25.03 -14.26
CA LEU A 33 11.77 25.63 -13.70
C LEU A 33 11.08 26.73 -14.52
N ALA A 34 10.05 26.32 -15.26
CA ALA A 34 8.87 27.14 -15.51
C ALA A 34 7.66 26.44 -14.85
N CYS A 35 7.38 26.77 -13.59
CA CYS A 35 6.13 26.39 -12.93
C CYS A 35 5.00 27.26 -13.48
N ALA A 36 4.47 26.88 -14.64
CA ALA A 36 3.16 27.33 -15.10
C ALA A 36 2.10 26.66 -14.23
N ALA A 37 1.54 27.42 -13.29
CA ALA A 37 0.31 27.06 -12.60
C ALA A 37 -0.87 27.14 -13.59
N ALA A 38 -1.06 26.08 -14.38
CA ALA A 38 -2.29 25.85 -15.12
C ALA A 38 -3.18 24.92 -14.30
N ALA A 39 -3.82 25.48 -13.27
CA ALA A 39 -4.98 24.87 -12.64
C ALA A 39 -6.17 25.05 -13.59
N THR A 40 -6.19 24.29 -14.69
CA THR A 40 -7.41 24.10 -15.45
C THR A 40 -8.32 23.22 -14.60
N GLY A 41 -9.31 23.84 -13.96
CA GLY A 41 -10.47 23.15 -13.42
C GLY A 41 -11.12 22.34 -14.53
N ALA A 42 -10.84 21.04 -14.54
CA ALA A 42 -11.58 20.08 -15.34
C ALA A 42 -12.99 20.02 -14.75
N ALA A 43 -13.91 20.75 -15.38
CA ALA A 43 -15.33 20.56 -15.18
C ALA A 43 -15.63 19.07 -15.47
N ALA A 44 -16.11 18.37 -14.44
CA ALA A 44 -16.59 17.00 -14.54
C ALA A 44 -17.70 16.94 -15.60
N GLN A 45 -17.36 16.43 -16.78
CA GLN A 45 -18.36 16.00 -17.73
C GLN A 45 -18.99 14.70 -17.18
N PRO A 46 -20.32 14.54 -17.22
CA PRO A 46 -20.94 13.26 -16.95
C PRO A 46 -20.46 12.27 -18.02
N GLU A 47 -19.63 11.31 -17.62
CA GLU A 47 -19.21 10.19 -18.47
C GLU A 47 -20.46 9.49 -18.99
N LEU A 48 -20.71 9.64 -20.29
CA LEU A 48 -21.52 8.67 -21.02
C LEU A 48 -20.80 7.33 -20.90
N GLU A 49 -21.39 6.41 -20.15
CA GLU A 49 -20.93 5.06 -19.86
C GLU A 49 -20.68 4.31 -21.18
N ALA A 50 -19.46 4.44 -21.70
CA ALA A 50 -19.00 3.70 -22.86
C ALA A 50 -19.03 2.22 -22.48
N ALA A 51 -19.84 1.44 -23.22
CA ALA A 51 -19.97 0.01 -23.02
C ALA A 51 -18.59 -0.63 -22.76
N PRO A 52 -18.45 -1.44 -21.70
CA PRO A 52 -17.15 -1.83 -21.18
C PRO A 52 -16.34 -2.51 -22.29
N ARG A 53 -15.29 -1.82 -22.77
CA ARG A 53 -14.22 -2.48 -23.53
C ARG A 53 -13.83 -3.68 -22.70
N ARG A 54 -13.87 -4.89 -23.28
CA ARG A 54 -13.56 -6.16 -22.60
C ARG A 54 -12.39 -5.95 -21.65
N LEU A 55 -12.69 -5.81 -20.36
CA LEU A 55 -11.75 -5.43 -19.32
C LEU A 55 -10.76 -6.59 -19.20
N SER A 56 -9.65 -6.45 -19.91
CA SER A 56 -8.61 -7.46 -19.98
C SER A 56 -7.46 -7.00 -19.12
N THR A 57 -7.38 -7.55 -17.91
CA THR A 57 -6.18 -7.46 -17.07
C THR A 57 -4.95 -7.99 -17.81
N SER A 58 -3.77 -7.46 -17.53
CA SER A 58 -2.50 -7.95 -18.06
C SER A 58 -2.22 -9.39 -17.60
N THR A 59 -1.45 -10.15 -18.38
CA THR A 59 -1.08 -11.53 -18.01
C THR A 59 -0.27 -11.59 -16.72
N THR A 60 0.61 -10.61 -16.49
CA THR A 60 1.41 -10.47 -15.27
C THR A 60 0.53 -10.27 -14.04
N CYS A 61 -0.45 -9.36 -14.11
CA CYS A 61 -1.41 -9.17 -13.02
C CYS A 61 -2.20 -10.45 -12.73
N ARG A 62 -2.64 -11.18 -13.76
CA ARG A 62 -3.37 -12.45 -13.58
C ARG A 62 -2.53 -13.50 -12.86
N PHE A 63 -1.27 -13.68 -13.27
CA PHE A 63 -0.35 -14.63 -12.60
C PHE A 63 -0.07 -14.24 -11.16
N ALA A 64 0.14 -12.94 -10.89
CA ALA A 64 0.36 -12.45 -9.53
C ALA A 64 -0.88 -12.67 -8.65
N LEU A 65 -2.09 -12.43 -9.19
CA LEU A 65 -3.33 -12.65 -8.47
C LEU A 65 -3.60 -14.14 -8.23
N ASP A 66 -3.38 -15.01 -9.22
CA ASP A 66 -3.47 -16.46 -9.06
C ASP A 66 -2.46 -16.97 -8.01
N GLY A 67 -1.23 -16.45 -8.02
CA GLY A 67 -0.20 -16.76 -7.02
C GLY A 67 -0.63 -16.36 -5.60
N MET A 68 -1.22 -15.18 -5.44
CA MET A 68 -1.75 -14.72 -4.16
C MET A 68 -2.93 -15.57 -3.67
N VAL A 69 -3.91 -15.87 -4.52
CA VAL A 69 -5.11 -16.65 -4.14
C VAL A 69 -4.76 -18.11 -3.81
N THR A 70 -3.73 -18.67 -4.44
CA THR A 70 -3.27 -20.04 -4.15
C THR A 70 -2.35 -20.13 -2.92
N ASP A 71 -1.79 -19.01 -2.45
CA ASP A 71 -0.95 -18.97 -1.26
C ASP A 71 -1.71 -19.47 0.00
N VAL A 72 -1.01 -20.23 0.84
CA VAL A 72 -1.61 -20.86 2.04
C VAL A 72 -1.88 -19.81 3.13
N ASN A 73 -0.98 -18.84 3.29
CA ASN A 73 -1.11 -17.81 4.30
C ASN A 73 -2.24 -16.85 3.94
N TRP A 74 -2.31 -16.42 2.68
CA TRP A 74 -3.40 -15.60 2.18
C TRP A 74 -4.75 -16.29 2.37
N ARG A 75 -4.91 -17.56 1.94
CA ARG A 75 -6.17 -18.30 2.12
C ARG A 75 -6.58 -18.43 3.58
N ARG A 76 -5.61 -18.69 4.48
CA ARG A 76 -5.90 -18.79 5.92
C ARG A 76 -6.43 -17.46 6.47
N VAL A 77 -5.74 -16.35 6.17
CA VAL A 77 -6.13 -15.02 6.64
C VAL A 77 -7.43 -14.55 5.97
N HIS A 78 -7.62 -14.81 4.68
CA HIS A 78 -8.84 -14.52 3.93
C HIS A 78 -10.06 -15.26 4.49
N ASN A 79 -9.91 -16.55 4.82
CA ASN A 79 -10.99 -17.32 5.43
C ASN A 79 -11.35 -16.80 6.82
N ALA A 80 -10.36 -16.38 7.61
CA ALA A 80 -10.60 -15.77 8.91
C ALA A 80 -11.27 -14.39 8.78
N SER A 81 -10.76 -13.52 7.91
CA SER A 81 -11.32 -12.19 7.66
C SER A 81 -12.75 -12.26 7.11
N SER A 82 -13.01 -13.20 6.20
CA SER A 82 -14.35 -13.48 5.66
C SER A 82 -15.34 -13.87 6.75
N ARG A 83 -14.99 -14.83 7.62
CA ARG A 83 -15.86 -15.27 8.71
C ARG A 83 -16.16 -14.15 9.70
N TRP A 84 -15.15 -13.37 10.03
CA TRP A 84 -15.31 -12.22 10.94
C TRP A 84 -16.17 -11.12 10.29
N CYS A 85 -15.90 -10.79 9.02
CA CYS A 85 -16.71 -9.81 8.30
C CYS A 85 -18.16 -10.22 8.19
N ARG A 86 -18.44 -11.52 7.97
CA ARG A 86 -19.80 -12.05 7.97
C ARG A 86 -20.55 -11.69 9.25
N ILE A 87 -19.94 -11.91 10.42
CA ILE A 87 -20.57 -11.61 11.72
C ILE A 87 -20.83 -10.11 11.85
N ARG A 88 -19.85 -9.26 11.47
CA ARG A 88 -20.03 -7.80 11.49
C ARG A 88 -21.14 -7.36 10.56
N PHE A 89 -21.19 -7.91 9.36
CA PHE A 89 -22.18 -7.55 8.37
C PHE A 89 -23.59 -8.01 8.78
N GLU A 90 -23.74 -9.23 9.33
CA GLU A 90 -24.99 -9.72 9.94
C GLU A 90 -25.47 -8.77 11.04
N ASN A 91 -24.58 -8.34 11.95
CA ASN A 91 -24.92 -7.39 13.01
C ASN A 91 -25.29 -6.00 12.47
N GLN A 92 -24.57 -5.49 11.48
CA GLN A 92 -24.86 -4.18 10.89
C GLN A 92 -26.21 -4.18 10.19
N MET A 93 -26.50 -5.24 9.42
CA MET A 93 -27.76 -5.43 8.72
C MET A 93 -28.94 -5.50 9.71
N ALA A 94 -28.75 -6.17 10.85
CA ALA A 94 -29.77 -6.24 11.91
C ALA A 94 -30.01 -4.89 12.63
N GLN A 95 -29.01 -4.01 12.66
CA GLN A 95 -29.12 -2.69 13.29
C GLN A 95 -29.73 -1.64 12.36
N CYS A 96 -29.38 -1.69 11.07
CA CYS A 96 -29.70 -0.62 10.14
C CYS A 96 -30.95 -0.89 9.28
N CYS A 97 -31.43 -2.15 9.23
CA CYS A 97 -32.64 -2.53 8.50
C CYS A 97 -33.72 -3.04 9.47
N SER A 98 -34.95 -2.59 9.28
CA SER A 98 -36.11 -3.04 10.08
C SER A 98 -36.45 -4.51 9.82
N ILE A 99 -36.31 -4.95 8.57
CA ILE A 99 -36.56 -6.33 8.14
C ILE A 99 -35.28 -6.83 7.49
N SER A 100 -34.65 -7.84 8.11
CA SER A 100 -33.44 -8.45 7.58
C SER A 100 -33.51 -9.97 7.64
N ASN A 101 -33.14 -10.64 6.54
CA ASN A 101 -32.95 -12.08 6.48
C ASN A 101 -31.66 -12.37 5.71
N PHE A 102 -30.57 -12.44 6.47
CA PHE A 102 -29.23 -12.64 5.93
C PHE A 102 -29.07 -13.93 5.12
N PRO A 103 -29.54 -15.12 5.60
CA PRO A 103 -29.47 -16.35 4.80
C PRO A 103 -30.14 -16.27 3.42
N GLN A 104 -31.23 -15.50 3.31
CA GLN A 104 -31.95 -15.30 2.05
C GLN A 104 -31.40 -14.12 1.24
N GLY A 105 -30.51 -13.31 1.82
CA GLY A 105 -29.95 -12.11 1.21
C GLY A 105 -30.98 -11.02 0.95
N THR A 106 -32.02 -10.93 1.79
CA THR A 106 -33.07 -9.93 1.67
C THR A 106 -33.00 -8.94 2.83
N ALA A 107 -33.08 -7.64 2.51
CA ALA A 107 -33.12 -6.56 3.48
C ALA A 107 -34.07 -5.47 3.01
N ASP A 108 -34.99 -5.04 3.86
CA ASP A 108 -35.93 -3.97 3.57
C ASP A 108 -35.91 -2.90 4.67
N GLN A 109 -36.24 -1.68 4.28
CA GLN A 109 -36.29 -0.50 5.17
C GLN A 109 -34.93 -0.24 5.83
N CYS A 110 -33.89 -0.24 5.01
CA CYS A 110 -32.52 0.02 5.43
C CYS A 110 -32.21 1.52 5.41
N ASP A 111 -31.60 2.05 6.47
CA ASP A 111 -31.11 3.43 6.51
C ASP A 111 -29.75 3.53 5.79
N GLU A 112 -29.73 4.18 4.61
CA GLU A 112 -28.52 4.35 3.78
C GLU A 112 -27.33 4.90 4.55
N SER A 113 -27.58 5.83 5.48
CA SER A 113 -26.53 6.51 6.23
C SER A 113 -25.84 5.61 7.25
N LYS A 114 -26.50 4.51 7.65
CA LYS A 114 -26.03 3.59 8.69
C LYS A 114 -25.71 2.20 8.15
N CYS A 115 -26.05 1.87 6.91
CA CYS A 115 -25.91 0.52 6.38
C CYS A 115 -24.55 0.22 5.71
N VAL A 116 -23.46 0.75 6.28
CA VAL A 116 -22.09 0.44 5.84
C VAL A 116 -21.40 -0.44 6.88
N ALA A 117 -21.11 -1.68 6.52
CA ALA A 117 -20.36 -2.61 7.37
C ALA A 117 -18.86 -2.47 7.11
N ASP A 118 -18.15 -1.88 8.08
CA ASP A 118 -16.69 -1.80 8.05
C ASP A 118 -16.07 -3.14 8.50
N CYS A 119 -15.59 -3.88 7.51
CA CYS A 119 -14.92 -5.16 7.62
C CYS A 119 -13.41 -5.07 7.37
N GLN A 120 -12.78 -3.92 7.65
CA GLN A 120 -11.33 -3.82 7.62
C GLN A 120 -10.68 -4.81 8.60
N HIS A 121 -9.70 -5.58 8.09
CA HIS A 121 -9.06 -6.65 8.85
C HIS A 121 -7.56 -6.42 8.95
N THR A 122 -7.09 -6.02 10.14
CA THR A 122 -5.69 -5.60 10.38
C THR A 122 -4.67 -6.66 9.98
N HIS A 123 -4.92 -7.94 10.26
CA HIS A 123 -3.99 -9.01 9.86
C HIS A 123 -3.97 -9.25 8.35
N MET A 124 -5.07 -8.95 7.65
CA MET A 124 -5.06 -9.01 6.18
C MET A 124 -4.23 -7.84 5.64
N ALA A 125 -4.45 -6.63 6.15
CA ALA A 125 -3.68 -5.46 5.77
C ALA A 125 -2.17 -5.64 6.04
N ALA A 126 -1.80 -6.24 7.17
CA ALA A 126 -0.40 -6.55 7.51
C ALA A 126 0.23 -7.63 6.62
N LEU A 127 -0.59 -8.52 6.03
CA LEU A 127 -0.12 -9.54 5.09
C LEU A 127 0.07 -8.96 3.68
N CYS A 128 -0.76 -8.00 3.25
CA CYS A 128 -0.72 -7.48 1.88
C CYS A 128 0.65 -7.00 1.37
N PRO A 129 1.55 -6.41 2.18
CA PRO A 129 2.91 -6.05 1.75
C PRO A 129 3.75 -7.20 1.17
N SER A 130 3.45 -8.46 1.47
CA SER A 130 4.14 -9.60 0.85
C SER A 130 3.74 -9.85 -0.60
N PHE A 131 2.62 -9.27 -1.04
CA PHE A 131 2.09 -9.42 -2.41
C PHE A 131 2.06 -8.09 -3.17
N GLY A 132 1.87 -6.98 -2.46
CA GLY A 132 1.73 -5.65 -3.04
C GLY A 132 1.23 -4.66 -1.98
N GLN A 133 0.01 -4.15 -2.12
CA GLN A 133 -0.55 -3.15 -1.20
C GLN A 133 -1.93 -3.57 -0.68
N ALA A 134 -2.28 -3.09 0.52
CA ALA A 134 -3.62 -3.23 1.06
C ALA A 134 -4.54 -2.14 0.47
N CYS A 135 -5.69 -2.54 -0.04
CA CYS A 135 -6.75 -1.65 -0.49
C CYS A 135 -8.06 -2.04 0.18
N LEU A 136 -9.06 -1.16 0.08
CA LEU A 136 -10.42 -1.42 0.51
C LEU A 136 -11.28 -1.77 -0.70
N VAL A 137 -12.09 -2.80 -0.59
CA VAL A 137 -13.11 -3.13 -1.57
C VAL A 137 -14.45 -2.73 -0.99
N ARG A 138 -15.14 -1.81 -1.67
CA ARG A 138 -16.51 -1.41 -1.38
C ARG A 138 -17.43 -2.18 -2.31
N ARG A 139 -18.33 -2.99 -1.77
CA ARG A 139 -19.28 -3.78 -2.59
C ARG A 139 -20.65 -3.92 -1.98
N ASN A 140 -21.61 -4.24 -2.84
CA ASN A 140 -23.00 -4.50 -2.49
C ASN A 140 -23.27 -6.01 -2.55
N PRO A 141 -23.39 -6.72 -1.42
CA PRO A 141 -23.45 -8.19 -1.39
C PRO A 141 -24.72 -8.78 -2.01
N PHE A 142 -25.83 -8.04 -2.02
CA PHE A 142 -27.14 -8.55 -2.47
C PHE A 142 -27.60 -8.00 -3.83
N THR A 143 -26.91 -7.00 -4.39
CA THR A 143 -27.28 -6.38 -5.67
C THR A 143 -26.75 -7.16 -6.87
N ARG A 144 -27.41 -8.25 -7.26
CA ARG A 144 -27.00 -8.99 -8.47
C ARG A 144 -27.40 -8.21 -9.72
N THR A 145 -26.45 -8.00 -10.63
CA THR A 145 -26.71 -7.39 -11.94
C THR A 145 -26.45 -8.40 -13.06
N GLY A 146 -27.29 -8.43 -14.10
CA GLY A 146 -27.11 -9.31 -15.27
C GLY A 146 -28.15 -10.43 -15.41
N PRO A 147 -27.94 -11.42 -16.31
CA PRO A 147 -28.96 -12.39 -16.72
C PRO A 147 -29.36 -13.40 -15.63
N PHE A 148 -28.65 -13.42 -14.50
CA PHE A 148 -28.94 -14.25 -13.33
C PHE A 148 -29.36 -13.41 -12.11
N ALA A 149 -29.74 -12.15 -12.32
CA ALA A 149 -30.34 -11.31 -11.30
C ALA A 149 -31.75 -11.82 -11.03
N ASP A 150 -31.95 -12.56 -9.94
CA ASP A 150 -33.29 -12.80 -9.42
C ASP A 150 -33.87 -11.44 -9.05
N ILE A 151 -34.97 -11.05 -9.70
CA ILE A 151 -35.67 -9.77 -9.52
C ILE A 151 -36.22 -9.75 -8.07
N ARG A 152 -35.40 -9.32 -7.13
CA ARG A 152 -35.84 -8.86 -5.81
C ARG A 152 -35.29 -7.45 -5.64
N LEU A 153 -36.09 -6.46 -6.06
CA LEU A 153 -35.91 -5.07 -5.63
C LEU A 153 -36.23 -5.01 -4.13
N SER A 154 -35.29 -5.48 -3.32
CA SER A 154 -35.19 -5.11 -1.91
C SER A 154 -34.13 -4.01 -1.80
N ASP A 155 -34.06 -3.29 -0.69
CA ASP A 155 -33.13 -2.18 -0.43
C ASP A 155 -31.63 -2.61 -0.39
N GLY A 156 -31.30 -3.75 -1.01
CA GLY A 156 -29.96 -4.29 -1.22
C GLY A 156 -28.89 -3.34 -1.78
N PRO A 157 -29.17 -2.34 -2.66
CA PRO A 157 -28.15 -1.38 -3.08
C PRO A 157 -27.68 -0.44 -1.95
N LEU A 158 -28.41 -0.36 -0.83
CA LEU A 158 -28.09 0.52 0.29
C LEU A 158 -27.15 -0.13 1.31
N LEU A 159 -27.01 -1.47 1.27
CA LEU A 159 -26.09 -2.21 2.13
C LEU A 159 -24.72 -2.32 1.47
N GLN A 160 -23.73 -1.67 2.08
CA GLN A 160 -22.36 -1.68 1.61
C GLN A 160 -21.46 -2.43 2.58
N VAL A 161 -20.50 -3.16 2.04
CA VAL A 161 -19.43 -3.80 2.80
C VAL A 161 -18.10 -3.20 2.37
N LEU A 162 -17.30 -2.76 3.33
CA LEU A 162 -15.93 -2.31 3.14
C LEU A 162 -14.99 -3.39 3.66
N GLU A 163 -14.30 -4.11 2.77
CA GLU A 163 -13.42 -5.21 3.15
C GLU A 163 -11.97 -4.95 2.72
N THR A 164 -11.00 -5.40 3.52
CA THR A 164 -9.59 -5.32 3.13
C THR A 164 -9.27 -6.34 2.03
N PHE A 165 -8.66 -5.89 0.95
CA PHE A 165 -8.22 -6.72 -0.17
C PHE A 165 -6.75 -6.41 -0.50
N CYS A 166 -5.97 -7.47 -0.77
CA CYS A 166 -4.59 -7.29 -1.19
C CYS A 166 -4.52 -7.17 -2.71
N VAL A 167 -3.91 -6.10 -3.20
CA VAL A 167 -3.68 -5.87 -4.63
C VAL A 167 -2.21 -6.19 -4.93
N PRO A 168 -1.92 -7.20 -5.76
CA PRO A 168 -0.55 -7.51 -6.14
C PRO A 168 0.15 -6.31 -6.80
N SER A 169 1.45 -6.17 -6.62
CA SER A 169 2.22 -5.07 -7.20
C SER A 169 2.05 -4.96 -8.72
N ASP A 170 2.01 -6.09 -9.41
CA ASP A 170 1.84 -6.16 -10.87
C ASP A 170 0.45 -5.72 -11.35
N CYS A 171 -0.54 -5.68 -10.44
CA CYS A 171 -1.89 -5.19 -10.70
C CYS A 171 -2.09 -3.73 -10.31
N ASN A 172 -1.09 -3.08 -9.67
CA ASN A 172 -1.20 -1.70 -9.20
C ASN A 172 -0.88 -0.67 -10.30
N ASN A 173 -1.44 -0.88 -11.49
CA ASN A 173 -1.44 0.10 -12.57
C ASN A 173 -2.89 0.51 -12.86
N GLY A 174 -3.13 1.71 -13.40
CA GLY A 174 -4.50 2.21 -13.61
C GLY A 174 -5.41 1.20 -14.34
N PRO A 175 -5.04 0.76 -15.56
CA PRO A 175 -5.89 -0.15 -16.34
C PRO A 175 -6.20 -1.49 -15.68
N ASP A 176 -5.21 -2.14 -15.06
CA ASP A 176 -5.41 -3.44 -14.42
C ASP A 176 -6.18 -3.30 -13.12
N ARG A 177 -5.94 -2.24 -12.36
CA ARG A 177 -6.63 -1.96 -11.10
C ARG A 177 -8.12 -1.75 -11.33
N ASP A 178 -8.48 -1.00 -12.37
CA ASP A 178 -9.88 -0.72 -12.72
C ASP A 178 -10.61 -1.99 -13.21
N ALA A 179 -9.88 -2.91 -13.86
CA ALA A 179 -10.40 -4.20 -14.32
C ALA A 179 -10.36 -5.31 -13.25
N LEU A 180 -9.64 -5.11 -12.14
CA LEU A 180 -9.26 -6.17 -11.22
C LEU A 180 -10.46 -6.85 -10.58
N MET A 181 -11.40 -6.05 -10.05
CA MET A 181 -12.54 -6.57 -9.32
C MET A 181 -13.50 -7.34 -10.22
N GLN A 182 -13.72 -6.86 -11.45
CA GLN A 182 -14.54 -7.57 -12.42
C GLN A 182 -13.89 -8.89 -12.83
N TRP A 183 -12.57 -8.90 -13.08
CA TRP A 183 -11.84 -10.12 -13.40
C TRP A 183 -11.87 -11.12 -12.23
N TYR A 184 -11.62 -10.65 -11.01
CA TYR A 184 -11.71 -11.45 -9.78
C TYR A 184 -13.10 -12.07 -9.60
N ASN A 185 -14.15 -11.28 -9.86
CA ASN A 185 -15.53 -11.73 -9.81
C ASN A 185 -15.77 -12.90 -10.80
N VAL A 186 -15.34 -12.77 -12.06
CA VAL A 186 -15.53 -13.84 -13.05
C VAL A 186 -14.68 -15.07 -12.74
N ARG A 187 -13.39 -14.87 -12.43
CA ARG A 187 -12.41 -15.96 -12.32
C ARG A 187 -12.61 -16.84 -11.08
N TYR A 188 -12.83 -16.23 -9.92
CA TYR A 188 -12.93 -16.94 -8.63
C TYR A 188 -14.38 -17.08 -8.15
N ARG A 189 -15.33 -17.14 -9.08
CA ARG A 189 -16.74 -17.31 -8.73
C ARG A 189 -17.01 -18.61 -7.96
N ALA A 190 -16.27 -19.68 -8.24
CA ALA A 190 -16.44 -20.97 -7.56
C ALA A 190 -15.98 -20.93 -6.10
N ASP A 191 -14.94 -20.14 -5.79
CA ASP A 191 -14.39 -20.00 -4.44
C ASP A 191 -15.24 -19.07 -3.56
N ARG A 192 -16.10 -18.27 -4.19
CA ARG A 192 -16.97 -17.28 -3.55
C ARG A 192 -18.40 -17.80 -3.50
N SER A 193 -18.88 -18.11 -2.30
CA SER A 193 -20.24 -18.60 -2.08
C SER A 193 -20.99 -17.79 -1.03
N GLY A 194 -22.32 -17.93 -1.00
CA GLY A 194 -23.19 -17.21 -0.07
C GLY A 194 -23.07 -15.69 -0.21
N TRP A 195 -22.86 -15.00 0.91
CA TRP A 195 -22.79 -13.54 1.00
C TRP A 195 -21.58 -12.91 0.27
N GLN A 196 -20.58 -13.71 -0.11
CA GLN A 196 -19.42 -13.27 -0.91
C GLN A 196 -19.62 -13.49 -2.41
N ALA A 197 -20.75 -14.06 -2.83
CA ALA A 197 -20.94 -14.45 -4.23
C ALA A 197 -20.92 -13.24 -5.20
N ASN A 198 -21.25 -12.05 -4.71
CA ASN A 198 -21.44 -10.89 -5.57
C ASN A 198 -20.34 -9.83 -5.43
N TYR A 199 -19.69 -9.54 -6.55
CA TYR A 199 -18.67 -8.50 -6.72
C TYR A 199 -18.92 -7.70 -8.02
N ASP A 200 -20.13 -7.74 -8.59
CA ASP A 200 -20.43 -7.07 -9.86
C ASP A 200 -20.22 -5.55 -9.78
N GLN A 201 -20.58 -4.95 -8.65
CA GLN A 201 -20.45 -3.52 -8.36
C GLN A 201 -19.32 -3.22 -7.36
N ALA A 202 -18.32 -4.09 -7.28
CA ALA A 202 -17.22 -3.90 -6.35
C ALA A 202 -16.27 -2.80 -6.85
N VAL A 203 -16.08 -1.77 -6.03
CA VAL A 203 -15.14 -0.67 -6.27
C VAL A 203 -13.92 -0.87 -5.40
N LEU A 204 -12.74 -0.75 -6.01
CA LEU A 204 -11.47 -0.88 -5.32
C LEU A 204 -10.92 0.51 -4.96
N GLU A 205 -10.78 0.78 -3.68
CA GLU A 205 -10.25 2.00 -3.10
C GLU A 205 -8.86 1.72 -2.53
N CYS A 206 -7.82 2.08 -3.28
CA CYS A 206 -6.44 1.99 -2.82
C CYS A 206 -5.96 3.34 -2.31
N ASP A 207 -5.21 3.35 -1.21
CA ASP A 207 -4.49 4.56 -0.82
C ASP A 207 -3.49 4.88 -1.94
N SER A 208 -3.72 6.03 -2.59
CA SER A 208 -2.87 6.51 -3.67
C SER A 208 -1.54 7.04 -3.17
N GLY A 209 -1.35 7.12 -1.84
CA GLY A 209 -0.20 7.77 -1.22
C GLY A 209 -0.16 9.28 -1.48
N ILE A 210 -1.17 9.83 -2.17
CA ILE A 210 -1.25 11.25 -2.52
C ILE A 210 -1.23 12.10 -1.26
N LEU A 211 -1.92 11.67 -0.20
CA LEU A 211 -1.92 12.39 1.07
C LEU A 211 -0.53 12.42 1.71
N VAL A 212 0.21 11.31 1.67
CA VAL A 212 1.60 11.25 2.15
C VAL A 212 2.51 12.16 1.33
N ILE A 213 2.36 12.17 0.01
CA ILE A 213 3.10 13.06 -0.89
C ILE A 213 2.78 14.54 -0.60
N ILE A 214 1.51 14.88 -0.40
CA ILE A 214 1.09 16.24 -0.05
C ILE A 214 1.69 16.66 1.30
N LEU A 215 1.61 15.82 2.33
CA LEU A 215 2.21 16.13 3.62
C LEU A 215 3.73 16.27 3.56
N ALA A 216 4.41 15.38 2.82
CA ALA A 216 5.86 15.44 2.63
C ALA A 216 6.30 16.71 1.89
N THR A 217 5.55 17.12 0.86
CA THR A 217 5.84 18.36 0.12
C THR A 217 5.65 19.61 0.98
N ILE A 218 4.59 19.68 1.79
CA ILE A 218 4.38 20.79 2.75
C ILE A 218 5.53 20.83 3.77
N ALA A 219 5.94 19.68 4.31
CA ALA A 219 7.05 19.60 5.25
C ALA A 219 8.37 20.09 4.63
N CYS A 220 8.68 19.71 3.39
CA CYS A 220 9.85 20.20 2.67
C CYS A 220 9.83 21.72 2.47
N ILE A 221 8.67 22.30 2.12
CA ILE A 221 8.51 23.76 1.99
C ILE A 221 8.77 24.46 3.32
N ALA A 222 8.22 23.95 4.42
CA ALA A 222 8.43 24.51 5.75
C ALA A 222 9.91 24.50 6.16
N ILE A 223 10.62 23.40 5.89
CA ILE A 223 12.07 23.29 6.13
C ILE A 223 12.83 24.32 5.29
N LEU A 224 12.49 24.50 4.01
CA LEU A 224 13.15 25.49 3.16
C LEU A 224 12.96 26.91 3.69
N ILE A 225 11.77 27.27 4.16
CA ILE A 225 11.50 28.58 4.78
C ILE A 225 12.34 28.77 6.05
N LEU A 226 12.44 27.75 6.90
CA LEU A 226 13.27 27.77 8.11
C LEU A 226 14.78 27.85 7.81
N CYS A 227 15.23 27.34 6.68
CA CYS A 227 16.62 27.46 6.26
C CYS A 227 16.99 28.87 5.78
N VAL A 228 16.04 29.69 5.31
CA VAL A 228 16.29 31.07 4.85
C VAL A 228 16.99 31.94 5.91
N PRO A 229 16.50 32.06 7.17
CA PRO A 229 17.18 32.87 8.18
C PRO A 229 18.55 32.32 8.57
N VAL A 230 18.73 30.99 8.55
CA VAL A 230 20.03 30.35 8.82
C VAL A 230 21.03 30.70 7.72
N LEU A 231 20.62 30.58 6.45
CA LEU A 231 21.43 30.99 5.30
C LEU A 231 21.72 32.49 5.32
N TRP A 232 20.74 33.31 5.70
CA TRP A 232 20.93 34.74 5.89
C TRP A 232 21.96 35.03 6.97
N PHE A 233 21.90 34.34 8.12
CA PHE A 233 22.87 34.50 9.20
C PHE A 233 24.29 34.09 8.79
N ILE A 234 24.44 33.01 8.01
CA ILE A 234 25.73 32.54 7.53
C ILE A 234 26.31 33.51 6.48
N CYS A 235 25.48 34.00 5.54
CA CYS A 235 25.92 34.90 4.48
C CYS A 235 26.11 36.36 4.94
N VAL A 236 25.34 36.80 5.94
CA VAL A 236 25.44 38.11 6.60
C VAL A 236 26.11 37.95 7.97
N ALA A 237 27.02 36.98 8.10
CA ALA A 237 27.93 36.98 9.24
C ALA A 237 28.68 38.32 9.20
N PRO A 238 28.66 39.11 10.29
CA PRO A 238 29.36 40.39 10.33
C PRO A 238 30.81 40.08 9.98
N LYS A 239 31.27 40.57 8.83
CA LYS A 239 32.67 40.52 8.46
C LYS A 239 33.40 41.24 9.59
N GLU A 240 34.01 40.50 10.50
CA GLU A 240 34.95 41.06 11.44
C GLU A 240 36.07 41.65 10.58
N ARG A 241 35.93 42.94 10.28
CA ARG A 241 36.96 43.76 9.62
C ARG A 241 38.12 43.83 10.61
N GLY A 242 39.02 42.85 10.58
CA GLY A 242 40.29 42.96 11.31
C GLY A 242 40.93 41.67 11.82
N ARG A 243 40.22 40.54 11.87
CA ARG A 243 40.85 39.26 12.18
C ARG A 243 41.04 38.45 10.91
N THR A 244 42.05 38.85 10.14
CA THR A 244 42.71 37.92 9.23
C THR A 244 43.10 36.71 10.06
N LEU A 245 42.77 35.52 9.57
CA LEU A 245 43.34 34.25 9.99
C LEU A 245 44.78 34.51 10.45
N VAL A 246 45.05 34.26 11.73
CA VAL A 246 46.41 34.09 12.25
C VAL A 246 47.17 33.36 11.16
N SER A 247 48.09 34.07 10.52
CA SER A 247 48.86 33.53 9.41
C SER A 247 49.42 32.21 9.90
N GLN A 248 49.47 31.17 9.07
CA GLN A 248 50.13 29.91 9.46
C GLN A 248 51.59 30.15 9.93
N ALA A 249 52.16 31.34 9.68
CA ALA A 249 53.41 31.80 10.28
C ALA A 249 53.36 32.03 11.81
N GLU A 250 52.23 32.47 12.39
CA GLU A 250 52.07 32.69 13.84
C GLU A 250 51.74 31.41 14.61
N MET A 251 51.06 30.42 14.00
CA MET A 251 50.84 29.11 14.65
C MET A 251 52.14 28.28 14.81
N ASN A 252 53.18 28.62 14.05
CA ASN A 252 54.49 27.97 14.15
C ASN A 252 55.50 28.75 15.02
N ALA A 253 55.18 30.00 15.40
CA ALA A 253 56.07 30.84 16.20
C ALA A 253 55.96 30.55 17.71
N ASP A 254 54.85 29.96 18.17
CA ASP A 254 54.59 29.70 19.59
C ASP A 254 54.77 28.23 20.00
N ASN A 255 55.31 27.40 19.10
CA ASN A 255 55.52 25.95 19.32
C ASN A 255 57.00 25.55 19.42
N SER A 256 57.93 26.50 19.55
CA SER A 256 59.37 26.21 19.60
C SER A 256 59.95 25.97 21.00
N ASP A 257 59.22 26.22 22.09
CA ASP A 257 59.76 26.08 23.45
C ASP A 257 58.79 25.36 24.41
N ALA A 258 58.60 24.05 24.22
CA ALA A 258 58.33 23.09 25.31
C ALA A 258 58.29 21.65 24.75
N VAL A 259 59.46 21.13 24.39
CA VAL A 259 59.64 19.67 24.30
C VAL A 259 59.85 19.16 25.72
N GLU A 260 58.76 18.85 26.44
CA GLU A 260 58.83 17.94 27.58
C GLU A 260 58.70 16.49 27.08
N PRO A 261 59.68 15.61 27.34
CA PRO A 261 59.56 14.20 27.03
C PRO A 261 58.69 13.53 28.11
N LEU A 262 57.40 13.33 27.81
CA LEU A 262 56.53 12.52 28.67
C LEU A 262 56.40 11.11 28.11
N ASP A 263 57.21 10.25 28.72
CA ASP A 263 57.16 8.80 28.84
C ASP A 263 55.96 8.07 28.24
N ALA A 264 56.29 7.16 27.33
CA ALA A 264 55.45 6.05 26.93
C ALA A 264 55.17 5.12 28.12
N LYS A 265 54.07 5.36 28.85
CA LYS A 265 53.52 4.40 29.81
C LYS A 265 52.18 3.85 29.32
N SER A 266 52.30 2.73 28.60
CA SER A 266 51.46 1.53 28.70
C SER A 266 50.19 1.66 29.57
N THR A 267 49.02 1.62 28.94
CA THR A 267 47.76 1.06 29.49
C THR A 267 46.86 0.68 28.30
N ARG A 268 47.19 -0.37 27.56
CA ARG A 268 46.58 -1.71 27.68
C ARG A 268 45.65 -1.86 28.88
N ASP A 269 44.43 -2.32 28.59
CA ASP A 269 43.36 -2.76 29.51
C ASP A 269 42.32 -1.73 29.95
N GLN A 270 41.25 -1.60 29.15
CA GLN A 270 39.88 -1.70 29.68
C GLN A 270 38.94 -2.21 28.59
N PHE A 271 38.78 -3.53 28.47
CA PHE A 271 37.78 -4.36 29.15
C PHE A 271 36.39 -4.28 28.50
N MET A 272 36.14 -5.26 27.63
CA MET A 272 34.92 -6.08 27.52
C MET A 272 33.63 -5.43 28.04
N GLY A 273 32.84 -4.87 27.12
CA GLY A 273 31.41 -4.63 27.30
C GLY A 273 30.59 -5.71 26.59
N THR A 274 30.63 -6.94 27.10
CA THR A 274 29.67 -7.99 26.75
C THR A 274 28.30 -7.64 27.34
N GLY A 275 27.45 -6.99 26.55
CA GLY A 275 26.05 -6.77 26.86
C GLY A 275 25.18 -7.90 26.31
N GLN A 276 25.11 -9.00 27.05
CA GLN A 276 24.16 -10.10 26.87
C GLN A 276 22.96 -9.87 27.80
N GLN A 277 21.78 -9.57 27.26
CA GLN A 277 20.46 -9.76 27.89
C GLN A 277 19.46 -10.03 26.74
N THR A 278 19.12 -11.27 26.36
CA THR A 278 18.16 -12.24 26.95
C THR A 278 16.80 -11.68 27.40
N LEU A 279 15.75 -12.32 26.85
CA LEU A 279 14.37 -12.52 27.35
C LEU A 279 13.43 -11.31 27.16
N TYR A 280 12.32 -11.37 26.42
CA TYR A 280 11.31 -12.44 26.25
C TYR A 280 10.79 -12.52 24.81
#